data_AF-A0A562YEP9-F1
#
_entry.id   AF-A0A562YEP9-F1
#
_cell.length_a   1.000
_cell.length_b   1.000
_cell.length_c   1.000
_cell.angle_alpha   90.00
_cell.angle_beta   90.00
_cell.angle_gamma   90.00
#
_symmetry.space_group_name_H-M   'P 1'
#
loop_
_entity.id
_entity.type
_entity.pdbx_description
1 polymer ?
#
loop_
_entity_poly.entity_id
_entity_poly.type
_entity_poly.pdbx_seq_one_letter_code
_entity_poly.pdbx_strand_id
1 'polypeptide(L)'
;MLHNTPPNLSDLPIYRKALEILDISRSISIYLQDDLAPLKEDGTEDSDIYFSGDIVQQSVSLAPEIANAELERHSERKHKHLDSLRQLTNLLYKNSYRLERSNSNGKEFLPILRKELKKFKKLQRSWMLSL
;
A
#
# COMPACT_ATOMS: atom_id res chain seq x y z
N MET A 1 2.97 6.67 -17.65
CA MET A 1 2.82 8.06 -17.19
C MET A 1 1.34 8.43 -17.25
N LEU A 2 0.75 8.94 -16.16
CA LEU A 2 -0.66 9.32 -16.09
C LEU A 2 -0.85 10.68 -16.77
N HIS A 3 -1.37 10.71 -17.99
CA HIS A 3 -1.45 11.95 -18.79
C HIS A 3 -2.61 12.90 -18.44
N ASN A 4 -3.45 12.57 -17.46
CA ASN A 4 -4.51 13.46 -16.96
C ASN A 4 -4.56 13.40 -15.43
N THR A 5 -3.66 14.12 -14.75
CA THR A 5 -3.77 14.28 -13.29
C THR A 5 -4.82 15.35 -13.00
N PRO A 6 -5.87 15.09 -12.19
CA PRO A 6 -6.83 16.12 -11.83
C PRO A 6 -6.12 17.30 -11.16
N PRO A 7 -6.51 18.56 -11.49
CA PRO A 7 -5.97 19.72 -10.82
C PRO A 7 -6.18 19.59 -9.31
N ASN A 8 -5.14 19.84 -8.53
CA ASN A 8 -5.09 19.70 -7.06
C ASN A 8 -5.07 18.27 -6.51
N LEU A 9 -4.88 17.22 -7.33
CA LEU A 9 -4.71 15.85 -6.81
C LEU A 9 -3.55 15.76 -5.80
N SER A 10 -2.46 16.44 -6.12
CA SER A 10 -1.29 16.55 -5.25
C SER A 10 -1.58 17.26 -3.95
N ASP A 11 -2.69 17.98 -3.81
CA ASP A 11 -3.09 18.67 -2.58
C ASP A 11 -4.00 17.84 -1.68
N LEU A 12 -4.55 16.75 -2.21
CA LEU A 12 -5.36 15.83 -1.42
C LEU A 12 -4.48 15.13 -0.36
N PRO A 13 -4.80 15.27 0.94
CA PRO A 13 -4.01 14.64 2.00
C PRO A 13 -3.97 13.11 1.87
N ILE A 14 -5.06 12.49 1.40
CA ILE A 14 -5.12 11.05 1.16
C ILE A 14 -4.16 10.61 0.06
N TYR A 15 -4.05 11.40 -1.02
CA TYR A 15 -3.16 11.09 -2.15
C TYR A 15 -1.69 11.17 -1.74
N ARG A 16 -1.30 12.25 -1.05
CA ARG A 16 0.05 12.38 -0.47
C ARG A 16 0.37 11.21 0.47
N LYS A 17 -0.59 10.84 1.32
CA LYS A 17 -0.42 9.71 2.24
C LYS A 17 -0.28 8.36 1.51
N ALA A 18 -0.93 8.16 0.37
CA ALA A 18 -0.75 6.96 -0.46
C ALA A 18 0.69 6.87 -1.00
N LEU A 19 1.27 8.00 -1.44
CA LEU A 19 2.66 8.04 -1.90
C LEU A 19 3.63 7.74 -0.75
N GLU A 20 3.41 8.32 0.43
CA GLU A 20 4.24 8.01 1.61
C GLU A 20 4.17 6.52 2.00
N ILE A 21 2.98 5.91 1.92
CA ILE A 21 2.82 4.46 2.17
C ILE A 21 3.62 3.65 1.15
N LEU A 22 3.60 4.03 -0.13
CA LEU A 22 4.39 3.36 -1.16
C LEU A 22 5.89 3.45 -0.87
N ASP A 23 6.38 4.62 -0.48
CA ASP A 23 7.81 4.80 -0.18
C ASP A 23 8.22 3.95 1.03
N ILE A 24 7.42 3.95 2.11
CA ILE A 24 7.66 3.09 3.27
C ILE A 24 7.63 1.61 2.90
N SER A 25 6.62 1.17 2.13
CA SER A 25 6.52 -0.23 1.69
C SER A 25 7.73 -0.67 0.87
N ARG A 26 8.24 0.20 -0.03
CA ARG A 26 9.46 -0.06 -0.80
C ARG A 26 10.69 -0.18 0.09
N SER A 27 10.89 0.75 1.02
CA SER A 27 12.01 0.68 1.97
C SER A 27 11.97 -0.62 2.78
N ILE A 28 10.80 -0.98 3.32
CA ILE A 28 10.64 -2.23 4.07
C ILE A 28 10.94 -3.45 3.20
N SER A 29 10.42 -3.48 1.97
CA SER A 29 10.65 -4.59 1.03
C SER A 29 12.13 -4.77 0.71
N ILE A 30 12.89 -3.68 0.52
CA ILE A 30 14.34 -3.73 0.30
C ILE A 30 15.05 -4.36 1.51
N TYR A 31 14.76 -3.91 2.73
CA TYR A 31 15.38 -4.49 3.94
C TYR A 31 15.02 -5.97 4.13
N LEU A 32 13.77 -6.35 3.87
CA LEU A 32 13.35 -7.75 3.95
C LEU A 32 14.03 -8.61 2.88
N GLN A 33 14.28 -8.05 1.70
CA GLN A 33 14.89 -8.78 0.59
C GLN A 33 16.30 -9.26 0.93
N ASP A 34 17.10 -8.45 1.63
CA ASP A 34 18.47 -8.83 2.03
C ASP A 34 18.48 -10.10 2.90
N ASP A 35 17.47 -10.28 3.75
CA ASP A 35 17.36 -11.44 4.66
C ASP A 35 16.62 -12.63 4.02
N LEU A 36 15.62 -12.37 3.16
CA LEU A 36 14.69 -13.41 2.67
C LEU A 36 14.96 -13.88 1.23
N ALA A 37 15.76 -13.17 0.45
CA ALA A 37 16.08 -13.55 -0.94
C ALA A 37 17.03 -14.76 -1.07
N PRO A 38 18.02 -14.98 -0.17
CA PRO A 38 18.86 -16.16 -0.26
C PRO A 38 18.04 -17.45 -0.13
N LEU A 39 18.44 -18.48 -0.91
CA LEU A 39 17.88 -19.82 -0.73
C LEU A 39 18.27 -20.39 0.64
N LYS A 40 17.37 -21.19 1.19
CA LYS A 40 17.63 -21.98 2.40
C LYS A 40 18.63 -23.09 2.10
N GLU A 41 19.15 -23.72 3.16
CA GLU A 41 20.13 -24.82 3.04
C GLU A 41 19.62 -25.99 2.19
N ASP A 42 18.30 -26.21 2.15
CA ASP A 42 17.64 -27.24 1.33
C ASP A 42 17.35 -26.81 -0.11
N GLY A 43 17.78 -25.60 -0.51
CA GLY A 43 17.57 -25.03 -1.83
C GLY A 43 16.17 -24.43 -2.06
N THR A 44 15.30 -24.42 -1.04
CA THR A 44 13.98 -23.79 -1.15
C THR A 44 14.02 -22.29 -0.87
N GLU A 45 13.07 -21.55 -1.44
CA GLU A 45 12.91 -20.12 -1.16
C GLU A 45 12.26 -19.87 0.21
N ASP A 46 12.52 -18.70 0.80
CA ASP A 46 11.68 -18.24 1.90
C ASP A 46 10.36 -17.69 1.37
N SER A 47 9.23 -18.33 1.73
CA SER A 47 7.92 -17.93 1.23
C SER A 47 7.49 -16.54 1.69
N ASP A 48 8.09 -15.98 2.76
CA ASP A 48 7.77 -14.63 3.21
C ASP A 48 8.25 -13.54 2.24
N ILE A 49 9.21 -13.84 1.35
CA ILE A 49 9.69 -12.89 0.33
C ILE A 49 8.55 -12.39 -0.56
N TYR A 50 7.58 -13.26 -0.89
CA TYR A 50 6.45 -12.90 -1.74
C TYR A 50 5.54 -11.86 -1.08
N PHE A 51 5.38 -11.91 0.24
CA PHE A 51 4.59 -10.90 0.95
C PHE A 51 5.29 -9.54 0.99
N SER A 52 6.63 -9.50 0.90
CA SER A 52 7.38 -8.26 0.75
C SER A 52 7.09 -7.59 -0.61
N GLY A 53 6.99 -8.40 -1.68
CA GLY A 53 6.56 -7.94 -2.99
C GLY A 53 5.11 -7.46 -2.99
N ASP A 54 4.22 -8.19 -2.32
CA ASP A 54 2.80 -7.83 -2.22
C ASP A 54 2.58 -6.45 -1.59
N ILE A 55 3.30 -6.10 -0.50
CA ILE A 55 3.11 -4.78 0.13
C ILE A 55 3.52 -3.63 -0.79
N VAL A 56 4.49 -3.85 -1.68
CA VAL A 56 4.87 -2.87 -2.71
C VAL A 56 3.81 -2.82 -3.81
N GLN A 57 3.41 -3.97 -4.35
CA GLN A 57 2.41 -4.06 -5.41
C GLN A 57 1.09 -3.39 -4.99
N GLN A 58 0.61 -3.69 -3.79
CA GLN A 58 -0.67 -3.16 -3.29
C GLN A 58 -0.60 -1.67 -2.98
N SER A 59 0.54 -1.18 -2.47
CA SER A 59 0.72 0.24 -2.16
C SER A 59 0.84 1.10 -3.43
N VAL A 60 1.50 0.59 -4.49
CA VAL A 60 1.57 1.26 -5.80
C VAL A 60 0.17 1.57 -6.34
N SER A 61 -0.80 0.69 -6.11
CA SER A 61 -2.17 0.84 -6.62
C SER A 61 -3.00 1.88 -5.87
N LEU A 62 -2.63 2.30 -4.66
CA LEU A 62 -3.45 3.24 -3.86
C LEU A 62 -3.64 4.59 -4.55
N ALA A 63 -2.55 5.20 -5.03
CA ALA A 63 -2.60 6.53 -5.65
C ALA A 63 -3.40 6.54 -6.97
N PRO A 64 -3.25 5.57 -7.89
CA PRO A 64 -4.12 5.43 -9.06
C PRO A 64 -5.60 5.27 -8.72
N GLU A 65 -5.97 4.47 -7.71
CA GLU A 65 -7.38 4.30 -7.32
C GLU A 65 -7.99 5.62 -6.81
N ILE A 66 -7.23 6.42 -6.05
CA ILE A 66 -7.65 7.76 -5.62
C ILE A 66 -7.84 8.68 -6.83
N ALA A 67 -6.85 8.73 -7.74
CA ALA A 67 -6.91 9.57 -8.92
C ALA A 67 -8.11 9.23 -9.82
N ASN A 68 -8.36 7.94 -10.02
CA ASN A 68 -9.49 7.48 -10.83
C ASN A 68 -10.83 7.81 -10.17
N ALA A 69 -10.95 7.67 -8.84
CA ALA A 69 -12.17 8.04 -8.12
C ALA A 69 -12.50 9.55 -8.23
N GLU A 70 -11.47 10.41 -8.20
CA GLU A 70 -11.62 11.87 -8.39
C GLU A 70 -12.05 12.25 -9.81
N LEU A 71 -11.53 11.54 -10.82
CA LEU A 71 -11.87 11.80 -12.22
C LEU A 71 -13.21 11.20 -12.65
N GLU A 72 -13.68 10.16 -11.96
CA GLU A 72 -14.87 9.40 -12.37
C GLU A 72 -16.17 10.16 -12.08
N ARG A 73 -16.95 10.35 -13.14
CA ARG A 73 -18.23 11.06 -13.10
C ARG A 73 -19.39 10.14 -12.74
N HIS A 74 -19.29 8.85 -13.07
CA HIS A 74 -20.34 7.88 -12.82
C HIS A 74 -20.21 7.32 -11.41
N SER A 75 -21.26 7.52 -10.61
CA SER A 75 -21.28 7.11 -9.20
C SER A 75 -20.94 5.62 -9.01
N GLU A 76 -21.48 4.72 -9.82
CA GLU A 76 -21.22 3.27 -9.69
C GLU A 76 -19.73 2.92 -9.88
N ARG A 77 -19.08 3.50 -10.90
CA ARG A 77 -17.66 3.27 -11.17
C ARG A 77 -16.77 3.91 -10.10
N LYS A 78 -17.16 5.09 -9.60
CA LYS A 78 -16.50 5.73 -8.45
C LYS A 78 -16.54 4.80 -7.22
N HIS A 79 -17.68 4.17 -6.93
CA HIS A 79 -17.78 3.20 -5.83
C HIS A 79 -16.84 2.00 -5.99
N LYS A 80 -16.65 1.49 -7.22
CA LYS A 80 -15.69 0.41 -7.48
C LYS A 80 -14.25 0.80 -7.13
N HIS A 81 -13.85 2.04 -7.40
CA HIS A 81 -12.54 2.55 -6.99
C HIS A 81 -12.42 2.67 -5.46
N LEU A 82 -13.47 3.15 -4.79
CA LEU A 82 -13.50 3.24 -3.34
C LEU A 82 -13.42 1.87 -2.65
N ASP A 83 -14.14 0.88 -3.17
CA ASP A 83 -14.10 -0.50 -2.69
C ASP A 83 -12.72 -1.12 -2.93
N SER A 84 -12.14 -0.92 -4.11
CA SER A 84 -10.77 -1.38 -4.43
C SER A 84 -9.76 -0.77 -3.46
N LEU A 85 -9.84 0.53 -3.18
CA LEU A 85 -8.97 1.20 -2.22
C LEU A 85 -9.10 0.62 -0.80
N ARG A 86 -10.33 0.29 -0.38
CA ARG A 86 -10.60 -0.38 0.90
C ARG A 86 -9.98 -1.78 0.95
N GLN A 87 -10.11 -2.55 -0.13
CA GLN A 87 -9.53 -3.91 -0.21
C GLN A 87 -8.00 -3.86 -0.19
N LEU A 88 -7.38 -3.01 -1.01
CA LEU A 88 -5.92 -2.81 -1.03
C LEU A 88 -5.39 -2.43 0.36
N THR A 89 -6.06 -1.50 1.04
CA THR A 89 -5.66 -1.09 2.40
C THR A 89 -5.74 -2.26 3.39
N ASN A 90 -6.77 -3.11 3.30
CA ASN A 90 -6.90 -4.28 4.17
C ASN A 90 -5.84 -5.35 3.86
N LEU A 91 -5.53 -5.57 2.58
CA LEU A 91 -4.46 -6.48 2.15
C LEU A 91 -3.09 -6.02 2.67
N LEU A 92 -2.80 -4.72 2.57
CA LEU A 92 -1.58 -4.13 3.14
C LEU A 92 -1.46 -4.39 4.65
N TYR A 93 -2.54 -4.19 5.41
CA TYR A 93 -2.55 -4.55 6.82
C TYR A 93 -2.26 -6.04 7.03
N LYS A 94 -2.99 -6.91 6.33
CA LYS A 94 -2.84 -8.37 6.46
C LYS A 94 -1.42 -8.82 6.18
N ASN A 95 -0.83 -8.36 5.08
CA ASN A 95 0.53 -8.70 4.69
C ASN A 95 1.56 -8.09 5.66
N SER A 96 1.33 -6.88 6.18
CA SER A 96 2.19 -6.31 7.21
C SER A 96 2.20 -7.10 8.53
N TYR A 97 1.11 -7.76 8.92
CA TYR A 97 1.09 -8.63 10.08
C TYR A 97 1.70 -10.01 9.80
N ARG A 98 1.57 -10.51 8.56
CA ARG A 98 2.21 -11.76 8.14
C ARG A 98 3.74 -11.62 8.18
N LEU A 99 4.27 -10.56 7.56
CA LEU A 99 5.70 -10.28 7.52
C LEU A 99 6.33 -10.06 8.90
N GLU A 100 5.54 -9.71 9.91
CA GLU A 100 6.04 -9.56 11.29
C GLU A 100 6.50 -10.89 11.90
N ARG A 101 6.14 -12.01 11.28
CA ARG A 101 6.57 -13.35 11.69
C ARG A 101 7.78 -13.85 10.91
N SER A 102 8.26 -13.10 9.92
CA SER A 102 9.40 -13.47 9.09
C SER A 102 10.71 -13.49 9.88
N ASN A 103 11.68 -14.22 9.35
CA ASN A 103 13.03 -14.27 9.90
C ASN A 103 13.92 -13.16 9.34
N SER A 104 13.49 -11.91 9.51
CA SER A 104 14.21 -10.72 9.06
C SER A 104 14.19 -9.65 10.14
N ASN A 105 15.26 -8.83 10.21
CA ASN A 105 15.27 -7.63 11.04
C ASN A 105 14.41 -6.51 10.43
N GLY A 106 14.19 -6.53 9.12
CA GLY A 106 13.31 -5.59 8.42
C GLY A 106 11.87 -5.59 8.94
N LYS A 107 11.45 -6.66 9.64
CA LYS A 107 10.12 -6.74 10.27
C LYS A 107 9.89 -5.67 11.35
N GLU A 108 10.94 -5.13 11.96
CA GLU A 108 10.85 -4.09 12.99
C GLU A 108 10.26 -2.77 12.45
N PHE A 109 10.27 -2.58 11.13
CA PHE A 109 9.70 -1.40 10.48
C PHE A 109 8.20 -1.55 10.13
N LEU A 110 7.64 -2.76 10.18
CA LEU A 110 6.22 -3.01 9.89
C LEU A 110 5.23 -2.25 10.82
N PRO A 111 5.52 -2.06 12.12
CA PRO A 111 4.74 -1.16 12.97
C PRO A 111 4.60 0.27 12.41
N ILE A 112 5.63 0.80 11.74
CA ILE A 112 5.60 2.14 11.13
C ILE A 112 4.63 2.16 9.95
N LEU A 113 4.71 1.17 9.05
CA LEU A 113 3.77 1.03 7.94
C LEU A 113 2.32 0.97 8.44
N ARG A 114 2.05 0.18 9.47
CA ARG A 114 0.70 0.08 10.07
C ARG A 114 0.22 1.39 10.69
N LYS A 115 1.11 2.15 11.31
CA LYS A 115 0.79 3.48 11.86
C LYS A 115 0.37 4.45 10.75
N GLU A 116 1.07 4.43 9.61
CA GLU A 116 0.71 5.25 8.46
C GLU A 116 -0.57 4.77 7.76
N LEU A 117 -0.78 3.45 7.63
CA LEU A 117 -2.05 2.88 7.15
C LEU A 117 -3.24 3.28 8.06
N LYS A 118 -3.02 3.43 9.37
CA LYS A 118 -4.06 3.87 10.31
C LYS A 118 -4.45 5.33 10.07
N LYS A 119 -3.46 6.19 9.78
CA LYS A 119 -3.71 7.59 9.38
C LYS A 119 -4.39 7.64 8.02
N PHE A 120 -3.93 6.86 7.05
CA PHE A 120 -4.53 6.75 5.73
C PHE A 120 -6.01 6.37 5.80
N LYS A 121 -6.36 5.35 6.61
CA LYS A 121 -7.76 4.95 6.78
C LYS A 121 -8.66 6.04 7.37
N LYS A 122 -8.11 6.95 8.20
CA LYS A 122 -8.85 8.12 8.68
C LYS A 122 -9.07 9.12 7.54
N LEU A 123 -8.02 9.43 6.78
CA LEU A 123 -8.10 10.32 5.62
C LEU A 123 -9.06 9.76 4.57
N GLN A 124 -9.01 8.46 4.29
CA GLN A 124 -9.92 7.76 3.39
C GLN A 124 -11.37 7.96 3.78
N ARG A 125 -11.73 7.80 5.07
CA ARG A 125 -13.10 8.01 5.53
C ARG A 125 -13.57 9.44 5.32
N SER A 126 -12.74 10.43 5.70
CA SER A 126 -13.08 11.85 5.51
C SER A 126 -13.22 12.22 4.04
N TRP A 127 -12.32 11.73 3.21
CA TRP A 127 -12.30 11.94 1.77
C TRP A 127 -13.50 11.30 1.05
N MET A 128 -13.89 10.08 1.45
CA MET A 128 -15.08 9.42 0.89
C MET A 128 -16.38 10.19 1.17
N LEU A 129 -16.43 11.01 2.22
CA LEU A 129 -17.60 11.86 2.52
C LEU A 129 -17.63 13.14 1.67
N SER A 130 -16.52 13.51 1.03
CA SER A 130 -16.44 14.67 0.13
C SER A 130 -16.60 14.33 -1.36
N LEU A 131 -16.69 13.04 -1.69
CA LEU A 131 -16.78 12.50 -3.06
C LEU A 131 -18.20 12.27 -3.54
#